data_AF-A0A2E0BNX2-F1
#
_entry.id   AF-A0A2E0BNX2-F1
#
_cell.length_a   1.000
_cell.length_b   1.000
_cell.length_c   1.000
_cell.angle_alpha   90.00
_cell.angle_beta   90.00
_cell.angle_gamma   90.00
#
_symmetry.space_group_name_H-M   'P 1'
#
loop_
_entity.id
_entity.type
_entity.pdbx_description
1 polymer ?
#
loop_
_entity_poly.entity_id
_entity_poly.type
_entity_poly.pdbx_seq_one_letter_code
_entity_poly.pdbx_strand_id
1 'polypeptide(L)'
;MQRISIKESKQFFPAKDVSNASYFTLSPSPRGEGWESVTYFTNRKKLSYTNRDGDHDSWVYVLSNPVQPGILKIGYTSNTPEERARQLSNSTGVAMPYEVEYAYSCWNGLELEKDIHERLHEYRLNNQREFFQVDLEEVKDVINEIGESYV
;
A
#
# COMPACT_ATOMS: atom_id res chain seq x y z
N MET A 1 14.47 0.89 -19.17
CA MET A 1 13.61 2.02 -18.79
C MET A 1 12.49 2.14 -19.83
N GLN A 2 11.23 2.21 -19.41
CA GLN A 2 10.06 2.12 -20.30
C GLN A 2 9.21 3.41 -20.24
N ARG A 3 8.70 3.88 -21.39
CA ARG A 3 7.77 5.02 -21.44
C ARG A 3 6.39 4.57 -20.95
N ILE A 4 5.78 5.35 -20.05
CA ILE A 4 4.40 5.16 -19.57
C ILE A 4 3.58 6.45 -19.78
N SER A 5 2.25 6.36 -19.71
CA SER A 5 1.38 7.54 -19.75
C SER A 5 1.42 8.33 -18.44
N ILE A 6 1.00 9.60 -18.48
CA ILE A 6 0.85 10.44 -17.27
C ILE A 6 -0.17 9.83 -16.29
N LYS A 7 -1.18 9.11 -16.81
CA LYS A 7 -2.18 8.44 -15.98
C LYS A 7 -1.57 7.24 -15.25
N GLU A 8 -0.79 6.42 -15.95
CA GLU A 8 -0.09 5.26 -15.37
C GLU A 8 1.00 5.69 -14.38
N SER A 9 1.71 6.80 -14.64
CA SER A 9 2.80 7.26 -13.77
C SER A 9 2.34 7.69 -12.39
N LYS A 10 1.05 8.05 -12.22
CA LYS A 10 0.45 8.30 -10.90
C LYS A 10 0.55 7.10 -9.96
N GLN A 11 0.67 5.90 -10.50
CA GLN A 11 0.84 4.66 -9.73
C GLN A 11 2.29 4.42 -9.31
N PHE A 12 3.26 5.28 -9.63
CA PHE A 12 4.67 5.05 -9.31
C PHE A 12 5.29 6.24 -8.56
N PHE A 13 6.32 5.96 -7.74
CA PHE A 13 7.07 7.01 -7.07
C PHE A 13 8.03 7.71 -8.04
N PRO A 14 8.06 9.06 -8.07
CA PRO A 14 9.02 9.79 -8.89
C PRO A 14 10.45 9.48 -8.42
N ALA A 15 11.34 9.22 -9.37
CA ALA A 15 12.74 8.96 -9.11
C ALA A 15 13.48 10.29 -8.94
N LYS A 16 14.38 10.36 -7.95
CA LYS A 16 15.25 11.53 -7.74
C LYS A 16 16.29 11.69 -8.85
N ASP A 17 16.69 10.58 -9.44
CA ASP A 17 17.70 10.48 -10.48
C ASP A 17 17.38 9.34 -11.45
N VAL A 18 18.14 9.27 -12.54
CA VAL A 18 17.98 8.28 -13.62
C VAL A 18 18.50 6.89 -13.21
N SER A 19 19.37 6.79 -12.22
CA SER A 19 20.06 5.54 -11.85
C SER A 19 19.10 4.47 -11.33
N ASN A 20 18.03 4.88 -10.64
CA ASN A 20 16.99 3.99 -10.11
C ASN A 20 15.65 4.11 -10.86
N ALA A 21 15.66 4.70 -12.06
CA ALA A 21 14.45 4.90 -12.83
C ALA A 21 14.12 3.65 -13.67
N SER A 22 12.89 3.18 -13.54
CA SER A 22 12.36 2.06 -14.33
C SER A 22 11.42 2.58 -15.43
N TYR A 23 10.75 3.70 -15.19
CA TYR A 23 9.79 4.32 -16.11
C TYR A 23 10.05 5.80 -16.34
N PHE A 24 9.50 6.34 -17.42
CA PHE A 24 9.47 7.79 -17.67
C PHE A 24 8.20 8.25 -18.39
N THR A 25 7.83 9.52 -18.20
CA THR A 25 6.75 10.19 -18.96
C THR A 25 7.30 11.38 -19.74
N LEU A 26 6.65 11.72 -20.85
CA LEU A 26 6.89 12.95 -21.60
C LEU A 26 5.68 13.87 -21.45
N SER A 27 5.92 15.14 -21.16
CA SER A 27 4.89 16.18 -21.03
C SER A 27 5.32 17.44 -21.78
N PRO A 28 4.38 18.30 -22.22
CA PRO A 28 4.73 19.55 -22.89
C PRO A 28 5.71 20.38 -22.07
N SER A 29 6.81 20.80 -22.68
CA SER A 29 7.81 21.61 -22.00
C SER A 29 7.46 23.09 -22.05
N PRO A 30 7.69 23.87 -20.97
CA PRO A 30 7.60 25.32 -21.03
C PRO A 30 8.64 25.97 -21.95
N ARG A 31 9.62 25.21 -22.46
CA ARG A 31 10.63 25.68 -23.41
C ARG A 31 10.13 25.87 -24.85
N GLY A 32 8.88 25.52 -25.13
CA GLY A 32 8.25 25.71 -26.45
C GLY A 32 8.24 24.46 -27.31
N GLU A 33 7.77 24.61 -28.55
CA GLU A 33 7.63 23.52 -29.51
C GLU A 33 8.96 22.78 -29.77
N GLY A 34 8.89 21.46 -29.88
CA GLY A 34 10.05 20.59 -30.06
C GLY A 34 10.75 20.15 -28.77
N TRP A 35 10.34 20.68 -27.61
CA TRP A 35 10.85 20.25 -26.30
C TRP A 35 9.79 19.52 -25.48
N GLU A 36 10.19 18.42 -24.85
CA GLU A 36 9.37 17.68 -23.89
C GLU A 36 10.06 17.63 -22.52
N SER A 37 9.27 17.79 -21.46
CA SER A 37 9.72 17.60 -20.08
C SER A 37 9.65 16.11 -19.73
N VAL A 38 10.80 15.54 -19.35
CA VAL A 38 10.91 14.15 -18.93
C VAL A 38 10.78 14.05 -17.41
N THR A 39 9.92 13.17 -16.92
CA THR A 39 9.84 12.81 -15.49
C THR A 39 10.11 11.33 -15.33
N TYR A 40 11.01 10.98 -14.41
CA TYR A 40 11.43 9.61 -14.15
C TYR A 40 10.69 9.02 -12.96
N PHE A 41 10.40 7.71 -13.01
CA PHE A 41 9.70 7.00 -11.96
C PHE A 41 10.41 5.68 -11.64
N THR A 42 10.40 5.31 -10.37
CA THR A 42 10.91 4.04 -9.87
C THR A 42 9.93 2.90 -10.15
N ASN A 43 10.38 1.64 -10.06
CA ASN A 43 9.48 0.48 -10.14
C ASN A 43 8.53 0.33 -8.93
N ARG A 44 8.69 1.18 -7.90
CA ARG A 44 7.85 1.12 -6.70
C ARG A 44 6.47 1.66 -7.04
N LYS A 45 5.46 0.80 -6.95
CA LYS A 45 4.07 1.23 -7.06
C LYS A 45 3.69 2.06 -5.82
N LYS A 46 3.14 3.24 -6.06
CA LYS A 46 2.27 3.91 -5.09
C LYS A 46 1.04 3.02 -4.98
N LEU A 47 0.84 2.45 -3.80
CA LEU A 47 -0.41 1.76 -3.55
C LEU A 47 -1.57 2.70 -3.81
N SER A 48 -2.60 2.18 -4.47
CA SER A 48 -3.90 2.85 -4.55
C SER A 48 -4.53 2.79 -3.17
N TYR A 49 -4.22 3.78 -2.32
CA TYR A 49 -5.02 4.08 -1.16
C TYR A 49 -6.45 4.34 -1.63
N THR A 50 -7.40 3.50 -1.24
CA THR A 50 -8.82 3.81 -1.41
C THR A 50 -9.18 4.93 -0.43
N ASN A 51 -9.98 5.90 -0.87
CA ASN A 51 -10.61 6.96 -0.05
C ASN A 51 -9.71 8.02 0.61
N ARG A 52 -8.67 8.52 -0.09
CA ARG A 52 -7.79 9.60 0.43
C ARG A 52 -8.44 11.00 0.53
N ASP A 53 -9.72 11.14 0.18
CA ASP A 53 -10.40 12.44 0.07
C ASP A 53 -11.03 12.92 1.39
N GLY A 54 -10.97 12.15 2.48
CA GLY A 54 -11.46 12.53 3.80
C GLY A 54 -10.37 12.83 4.84
N ASP A 55 -10.74 13.59 5.87
CA ASP A 55 -9.94 13.92 7.07
C ASP A 55 -9.83 12.67 7.97
N HIS A 56 -9.17 11.63 7.45
CA HIS A 56 -9.05 10.34 8.10
C HIS A 56 -7.66 10.20 8.72
N ASP A 57 -7.59 10.23 10.05
CA ASP A 57 -6.36 10.14 10.85
C ASP A 57 -5.83 8.70 11.03
N SER A 58 -6.44 7.70 10.39
CA SER A 58 -6.06 6.30 10.58
C SER A 58 -6.20 5.45 9.31
N TRP A 59 -5.39 4.39 9.26
CA TRP A 59 -5.31 3.47 8.15
C TRP A 59 -5.33 2.04 8.64
N VAL A 60 -6.13 1.19 8.01
CA VAL A 60 -5.97 -0.27 8.09
C VAL A 60 -5.18 -0.72 6.86
N TYR A 61 -4.18 -1.56 7.05
CA TYR A 61 -3.29 -2.04 6.01
C TYR A 61 -3.20 -3.56 5.98
N VAL A 62 -2.82 -4.07 4.82
CA VAL A 62 -2.50 -5.48 4.56
C VAL A 62 -1.06 -5.55 4.08
N LEU A 63 -0.22 -6.28 4.80
CA LEU A 63 1.17 -6.53 4.42
C LEU A 63 1.38 -7.97 3.99
N SER A 64 2.19 -8.15 2.95
CA SER A 64 2.74 -9.43 2.53
C SER A 64 4.24 -9.49 2.87
N ASN A 65 4.78 -10.71 2.93
CA ASN A 65 6.22 -10.92 2.99
C ASN A 65 6.60 -11.97 1.93
N PRO A 66 7.59 -11.71 1.05
CA PRO A 66 7.98 -12.68 0.01
C PRO A 66 8.42 -14.04 0.55
N VAL A 67 8.91 -14.12 1.79
CA VAL A 67 9.33 -15.39 2.43
C VAL A 67 8.15 -16.15 3.04
N GLN A 68 6.99 -15.52 3.15
CA GLN A 68 5.77 -16.08 3.72
C GLN A 68 4.60 -15.97 2.72
N PRO A 69 4.68 -16.66 1.58
CA PRO A 69 3.64 -16.59 0.56
C PRO A 69 2.30 -17.12 1.10
N GLY A 70 1.21 -16.43 0.76
CA GLY A 70 -0.14 -16.78 1.21
C GLY A 70 -0.45 -16.41 2.66
N ILE A 71 0.47 -15.72 3.36
CA ILE A 71 0.26 -15.21 4.70
C ILE A 71 0.24 -13.69 4.64
N LEU A 72 -0.85 -13.10 5.14
CA LEU A 72 -1.06 -11.66 5.19
C LEU A 72 -1.07 -11.19 6.64
N LYS A 73 -0.43 -10.04 6.88
CA LYS A 73 -0.54 -9.32 8.14
C LYS A 73 -1.53 -8.17 7.99
N ILE A 74 -2.58 -8.17 8.78
CA ILE A 74 -3.59 -7.11 8.80
C ILE A 74 -3.40 -6.32 10.07
N GLY A 75 -3.23 -5.00 9.98
CA GLY A 75 -3.13 -4.15 11.15
C GLY A 75 -3.46 -2.70 10.84
N TYR A 76 -3.37 -1.83 11.85
CA TYR A 76 -3.65 -0.39 11.66
C TYR A 76 -2.47 0.51 12.02
N THR A 77 -2.54 1.75 11.57
CA THR A 77 -1.59 2.82 11.89
C THR A 77 -2.27 4.18 11.81
N SER A 78 -1.88 5.10 12.70
CA SER A 78 -2.22 6.52 12.60
C SER A 78 -1.26 7.31 11.70
N ASN A 79 -0.14 6.71 11.31
CA ASN A 79 0.80 7.25 10.30
C ASN A 79 0.52 6.61 8.93
N THR A 80 1.44 6.75 7.97
CA THR A 80 1.29 6.07 6.69
C THR A 80 1.58 4.56 6.78
N PRO A 81 0.86 3.71 6.03
CA PRO A 81 1.13 2.26 5.94
C PRO A 81 2.57 1.93 5.50
N GLU A 82 3.19 2.73 4.62
CA GLU A 82 4.59 2.52 4.21
C GLU A 82 5.57 2.72 5.37
N GLU A 83 5.35 3.75 6.19
CA GLU A 83 6.18 3.99 7.37
C GLU A 83 6.06 2.81 8.33
N ARG A 84 4.84 2.30 8.54
CA ARG A 84 4.62 1.15 9.41
C ARG A 84 5.25 -0.12 8.85
N ALA A 85 5.09 -0.39 7.55
CA ALA A 85 5.74 -1.52 6.88
C ALA A 85 7.27 -1.43 7.00
N ARG A 86 7.85 -0.24 6.82
CA ARG A 86 9.29 -0.02 6.99
C ARG A 86 9.74 -0.24 8.43
N GLN A 87 9.00 0.24 9.42
CA GLN A 87 9.31 0.01 10.84
C GLN A 87 9.30 -1.49 11.17
N LEU A 88 8.26 -2.22 10.75
CA LEU A 88 8.14 -3.66 10.97
C LEU A 88 9.26 -4.43 10.25
N SER A 89 9.61 -4.02 9.03
CA SER A 89 10.70 -4.62 8.25
C SER A 89 12.08 -4.49 8.89
N ASN A 90 12.32 -3.43 9.67
CA ASN A 90 13.59 -3.21 10.38
C ASN A 90 13.67 -3.94 11.72
N SER A 91 12.64 -4.69 12.12
CA SER A 91 12.62 -5.41 13.40
C SER A 91 13.50 -6.65 13.34
N THR A 92 14.19 -6.96 14.44
CA THR A 92 15.00 -8.18 14.56
C THR A 92 14.13 -9.43 14.39
N GLY A 93 14.45 -10.27 13.40
CA GLY A 93 13.70 -11.51 13.13
C GLY A 93 12.86 -11.49 11.85
N VAL A 94 12.87 -10.39 11.10
CA VAL A 94 12.23 -10.30 9.77
C VAL A 94 13.28 -10.53 8.69
N ALA A 95 13.11 -11.58 7.88
CA ALA A 95 14.11 -11.99 6.88
C ALA A 95 14.09 -11.15 5.59
N MET A 96 12.90 -10.73 5.14
CA MET A 96 12.72 -9.80 4.02
C MET A 96 11.73 -8.71 4.40
N PRO A 97 11.85 -7.50 3.83
CA PRO A 97 10.93 -6.42 4.14
C PRO A 97 9.49 -6.80 3.80
N TYR A 98 8.57 -6.32 4.62
CA TYR A 98 7.14 -6.35 4.33
C TYR A 98 6.82 -5.38 3.18
N GLU A 99 5.93 -5.83 2.31
CA GLU A 99 5.36 -5.02 1.25
C GLU A 99 3.92 -4.70 1.61
N VAL A 100 3.50 -3.45 1.43
CA VAL A 100 2.09 -3.10 1.59
C VAL A 100 1.39 -3.58 0.33
N GLU A 101 0.36 -4.41 0.48
CA GLU A 101 -0.46 -4.90 -0.63
C GLU A 101 -1.77 -4.11 -0.79
N TYR A 102 -2.28 -3.63 0.34
CA TYR A 102 -3.53 -2.88 0.39
C TYR A 102 -3.58 -1.97 1.63
N ALA A 103 -4.34 -0.89 1.52
CA ALA A 103 -4.61 0.01 2.64
C ALA A 103 -5.90 0.80 2.43
N TYR A 104 -6.61 1.02 3.53
CA TYR A 104 -7.91 1.65 3.62
C TYR A 104 -7.88 2.75 4.68
N SER A 105 -8.24 3.98 4.30
CA SER A 105 -8.34 5.13 5.24
C SER A 105 -9.65 5.10 6.00
N CYS A 106 -9.61 5.41 7.30
CA CYS A 106 -10.76 5.41 8.18
C CYS A 106 -10.59 6.40 9.34
N TRP A 107 -11.69 6.80 9.98
CA TRP A 107 -11.64 7.66 11.16
C TRP A 107 -11.23 6.91 12.44
N ASN A 108 -11.44 5.58 12.50
CA ASN A 108 -11.01 4.74 13.62
C ASN A 108 -10.45 3.38 13.15
N GLY A 109 -9.14 3.34 12.94
CA GLY A 109 -8.44 2.13 12.50
C GLY A 109 -8.41 1.01 13.55
N LEU A 110 -8.52 1.33 14.84
CA LEU A 110 -8.50 0.33 15.91
C LEU A 110 -9.79 -0.51 15.92
N GLU A 111 -10.95 0.15 15.84
CA GLU A 111 -12.23 -0.55 15.77
C GLU A 111 -12.39 -1.31 14.44
N LEU A 112 -12.05 -0.67 13.32
CA LEU A 112 -12.10 -1.32 12.02
C LEU A 112 -11.20 -2.57 11.95
N GLU A 113 -9.95 -2.48 12.44
CA GLU A 113 -9.04 -3.64 12.52
C GLU A 113 -9.68 -4.79 13.30
N LYS A 114 -10.26 -4.47 14.47
CA LYS A 114 -10.87 -5.46 15.35
C LYS A 114 -12.02 -6.19 14.64
N ASP A 115 -12.91 -5.44 14.00
CA ASP A 115 -14.04 -6.02 13.26
C ASP A 115 -13.57 -6.92 12.10
N ILE A 116 -12.52 -6.50 11.39
CA ILE A 116 -11.89 -7.30 10.32
C ILE A 116 -11.27 -8.58 10.90
N HIS A 117 -10.57 -8.50 12.04
CA HIS A 117 -9.96 -9.66 12.69
C HIS A 117 -11.01 -10.64 13.20
N GLU A 118 -12.16 -10.16 13.67
CA GLU A 118 -13.30 -10.99 14.07
C GLU A 118 -13.92 -11.67 12.85
N ARG A 119 -14.13 -10.95 11.74
CA ARG A 119 -14.66 -11.52 10.49
C ARG A 119 -13.72 -12.58 9.89
N LEU A 120 -12.41 -12.36 9.95
CA LEU A 120 -11.39 -13.26 9.40
C LEU A 120 -10.83 -14.25 10.43
N HIS A 121 -11.50 -14.42 11.58
CA HIS A 121 -11.00 -15.23 12.69
C HIS A 121 -10.66 -16.67 12.27
N GLU A 122 -11.46 -17.28 11.38
CA GLU A 122 -11.24 -18.65 10.91
C GLU A 122 -9.95 -18.82 10.09
N TYR A 123 -9.47 -17.75 9.46
CA TYR A 123 -8.24 -17.73 8.67
C TYR A 123 -6.99 -17.36 9.50
N ARG A 124 -7.16 -17.09 10.80
CA ARG A 124 -6.09 -16.62 11.66
C ARG A 124 -5.14 -17.77 12.02
N LEU A 125 -3.84 -17.59 11.74
CA LEU A 125 -2.82 -18.62 11.99
C LEU A 125 -2.49 -18.81 13.47
N ASN A 126 -2.61 -17.74 14.26
CA ASN A 126 -2.33 -17.76 15.69
C ASN A 126 -3.17 -16.69 16.39
N ASN A 127 -3.92 -17.09 17.41
CA ASN A 127 -4.78 -16.20 18.20
C ASN A 127 -4.03 -15.03 18.86
N GLN A 128 -2.71 -15.13 19.04
CA GLN A 128 -1.89 -14.06 19.63
C GLN A 128 -1.30 -13.08 18.61
N ARG A 129 -1.45 -13.32 17.31
CA ARG A 129 -0.82 -12.50 16.27
C ARG A 129 -1.80 -12.10 15.19
N GLU A 130 -1.46 -11.06 14.44
CA GLU A 130 -2.32 -10.47 13.41
C GLU A 130 -1.99 -11.06 12.02
N PHE A 131 -1.77 -12.38 11.94
CA PHE A 131 -1.42 -13.07 10.68
C PHE A 131 -2.56 -14.00 10.26
N PHE A 132 -2.90 -13.93 8.98
CA PHE A 132 -4.04 -14.62 8.38
C PHE A 132 -3.58 -15.35 7.11
N GLN A 133 -4.09 -16.56 6.90
CA GLN A 133 -3.89 -17.34 5.68
C GLN A 133 -5.15 -17.24 4.82
N VAL A 134 -5.20 -16.21 3.99
CA VAL A 134 -6.36 -15.83 3.18
C VAL A 134 -5.87 -15.06 1.95
N ASP A 135 -6.64 -15.12 0.86
CA ASP A 135 -6.33 -14.41 -0.37
C ASP A 135 -6.48 -12.89 -0.22
N LEU A 136 -5.62 -12.15 -0.91
CA LEU A 136 -5.61 -10.69 -0.85
C LEU A 136 -6.92 -10.07 -1.35
N GLU A 137 -7.58 -10.68 -2.33
CA GLU A 137 -8.87 -10.20 -2.86
C GLU A 137 -9.98 -10.34 -1.82
N GLU A 138 -10.05 -11.48 -1.13
CA GLU A 138 -11.04 -11.71 -0.07
C GLU A 138 -10.84 -10.74 1.10
N VAL A 139 -9.59 -10.46 1.49
CA VAL A 139 -9.29 -9.46 2.52
C VAL A 139 -9.73 -8.07 2.08
N LYS A 140 -9.48 -7.69 0.81
CA LYS A 140 -9.92 -6.38 0.29
C LYS A 140 -11.43 -6.25 0.33
N ASP A 141 -12.17 -7.28 -0.07
CA ASP A 141 -13.63 -7.26 -0.07
C ASP A 141 -14.16 -7.09 1.36
N VAL A 142 -13.62 -7.84 2.33
CA VAL A 142 -13.98 -7.70 3.75
C VAL A 142 -13.67 -6.30 4.29
N ILE A 143 -12.49 -5.75 3.99
CA ILE A 143 -12.11 -4.40 4.45
C ILE A 143 -13.03 -3.35 3.85
N ASN A 144 -13.37 -3.46 2.56
CA ASN A 144 -14.29 -2.51 1.91
C ASN A 144 -15.70 -2.61 2.51
N GLU A 145 -16.24 -3.82 2.68
CA GLU A 145 -17.58 -4.05 3.24
C GLU A 145 -17.72 -3.45 4.65
N ILE A 146 -16.79 -3.76 5.54
CA ILE A 146 -16.82 -3.25 6.93
C ILE A 146 -16.47 -1.75 6.94
N GLY A 147 -15.47 -1.36 6.13
CA GLY A 147 -14.92 -0.02 6.05
C GLY A 147 -15.92 1.04 5.62
N GLU A 148 -17.00 0.70 4.90
CA GLU A 148 -18.09 1.63 4.56
C GLU A 148 -18.70 2.33 5.77
N SER A 149 -18.67 1.71 6.95
CA SER A 149 -19.15 2.32 8.21
C SER A 149 -18.12 3.23 8.88
N TYR A 150 -16.89 3.27 8.34
CA TYR A 150 -15.70 3.89 8.93
C TYR A 150 -15.08 5.01 8.08
N VAL A 151 -15.77 5.43 7.01
CA VAL A 151 -15.45 6.59 6.14
C VAL A 151 -16.38 7.76 6.37
#